data_AF-A0A8S2TZP2-F1
#
_entry.id   AF-A0A8S2TZP2-F1
#
_cell.length_a   1.000
_cell.length_b   1.000
_cell.length_c   1.000
_cell.angle_alpha   90.00
_cell.angle_beta   90.00
_cell.angle_gamma   90.00
#
_symmetry.space_group_name_H-M   'P 1'
#
loop_
_entity.id
_entity.type
_entity.pdbx_description
1 polymer ?
#
loop_
_entity_poly.entity_id
_entity_poly.type
_entity_poly.pdbx_seq_one_letter_code
_entity_poly.pdbx_strand_id
1 'polypeptide(L)'
;LTLERAKTARLAVQIVGELVEQYGQGGPCFDASANFSYGYDNSFLIVDADEAWSIETCDRVWVAKQIKEGYYSMSNVYSIEDDYNLQSNNLERFAQDQNLWDGKNKLNFAQVFQGPSPCTDARLKAGRKLLENLTKHGNFSIFDMMSILRDDQSGICAFDQVRGVRTTSSQISVLTSNEKSHIDTCHFLTGTPNPKQSLFKPFIFSNNVRLGSLTVSTPQKVTAQRIHPLYSAHQQAKWENVDLKRLQDFEHEGIMEIINKLKSVENNNVDTYETLFYDIVSAEIELLREPPCTKRS
;
A
#
# COMPACT_ATOMS: atom_id res chain seq x y z
N LEU A 1 4.84 -14.70 6.56
CA LEU A 1 4.24 -14.91 7.91
C LEU A 1 2.74 -15.07 7.84
N THR A 2 1.94 -14.06 7.43
CA THR A 2 0.48 -14.20 7.40
C THR A 2 -0.07 -14.64 6.04
N LEU A 3 0.37 -13.98 4.95
CA LEU A 3 -0.19 -14.18 3.60
C LEU A 3 -0.12 -15.63 3.10
N GLU A 4 0.93 -16.36 3.47
CA GLU A 4 1.13 -17.78 3.08
C GLU A 4 0.36 -18.77 3.97
N ARG A 5 -0.24 -18.32 5.09
CA ARG A 5 -0.87 -19.17 6.11
C ARG A 5 -2.39 -19.03 6.16
N ALA A 6 -2.92 -17.92 5.66
CA ALA A 6 -4.35 -17.61 5.73
C ALA A 6 -5.04 -17.83 4.39
N LYS A 7 -6.28 -18.33 4.44
CA LYS A 7 -7.17 -18.45 3.27
C LYS A 7 -8.27 -17.39 3.22
N THR A 8 -8.49 -16.67 4.31
CA THR A 8 -9.46 -15.57 4.41
C THR A 8 -8.85 -14.42 5.20
N ALA A 9 -9.36 -13.22 5.00
CA ALA A 9 -8.95 -12.03 5.74
C ALA A 9 -9.23 -12.20 7.25
N ARG A 10 -10.39 -12.77 7.64
CA ARG A 10 -10.67 -13.08 9.05
C ARG A 10 -9.63 -14.00 9.70
N LEU A 11 -9.20 -15.05 9.01
CA LEU A 11 -8.17 -15.97 9.52
C LEU A 11 -6.80 -15.29 9.57
N ALA A 12 -6.48 -14.44 8.59
CA ALA A 12 -5.27 -13.64 8.60
C ALA A 12 -5.23 -12.68 9.81
N VAL A 13 -6.36 -12.08 10.19
CA VAL A 13 -6.47 -11.26 11.41
C VAL A 13 -6.14 -12.08 12.66
N GLN A 14 -6.66 -13.31 12.78
CA GLN A 14 -6.36 -14.19 13.92
C GLN A 14 -4.88 -14.54 13.97
N ILE A 15 -4.29 -14.93 12.84
CA ILE A 15 -2.87 -15.29 12.77
C ILE A 15 -1.97 -14.11 13.13
N VAL A 16 -2.28 -12.89 12.65
CA VAL A 16 -1.54 -11.68 13.06
C VAL A 16 -1.65 -11.48 14.56
N GLY A 17 -2.86 -11.60 15.11
CA GLY A 17 -3.10 -11.46 16.54
C GLY A 17 -2.30 -12.45 17.40
N GLU A 18 -2.33 -13.73 17.05
CA GLU A 18 -1.56 -14.78 17.74
C GLU A 18 -0.06 -14.53 17.68
N LEU A 19 0.46 -14.06 16.54
CA LEU A 19 1.88 -13.73 16.40
C LEU A 19 2.27 -12.51 17.24
N VAL A 20 1.41 -11.48 17.30
CA VAL A 20 1.60 -10.30 18.15
C VAL A 20 1.62 -10.71 19.62
N GLU A 21 0.66 -11.49 20.08
CA GLU A 21 0.59 -11.95 21.47
C GLU A 21 1.82 -12.79 21.86
N GLN A 22 2.25 -13.69 20.97
CA GLN A 22 3.35 -14.59 21.23
C GLN A 22 4.72 -13.89 21.21
N TYR A 23 4.98 -13.07 20.18
CA TYR A 23 6.32 -12.55 19.92
C TYR A 23 6.48 -11.06 20.26
N GLY A 24 5.39 -10.31 20.33
CA GLY A 24 5.39 -8.85 20.44
C GLY A 24 5.70 -8.15 19.11
N GLN A 25 5.53 -6.83 19.11
CA GLN A 25 5.97 -5.90 18.08
C GLN A 25 6.79 -4.76 18.71
N GLY A 26 7.31 -3.88 17.85
CA GLY A 26 8.04 -2.69 18.25
C GLY A 26 9.42 -2.60 17.60
N GLY A 27 10.27 -1.76 18.19
CA GLY A 27 11.60 -1.42 17.67
C GLY A 27 11.60 -0.17 16.78
N PRO A 28 12.81 0.33 16.44
CA PRO A 28 12.94 1.56 15.67
C PRO A 28 12.48 1.33 14.21
N CYS A 29 11.62 2.22 13.70
CA CYS A 29 11.23 2.27 12.29
C CYS A 29 12.11 3.21 11.44
N PHE A 30 13.12 3.81 12.05
CA PHE A 30 14.13 4.63 11.39
C PHE A 30 15.50 3.95 11.48
N ASP A 31 16.38 4.28 10.55
CA ASP A 31 17.78 3.89 10.62
C ASP A 31 18.40 4.36 11.95
N ALA A 32 19.36 3.60 12.49
CA ALA A 32 20.01 3.88 13.77
C ALA A 32 20.74 5.24 13.79
N SER A 33 21.03 5.80 12.61
CA SER A 33 21.58 7.15 12.45
C SER A 33 20.57 8.27 12.70
N ALA A 34 19.26 7.97 12.64
CA ALA A 34 18.21 8.90 12.98
C ALA A 34 18.04 8.89 14.51
N ASN A 35 18.19 10.04 15.17
CA ASN A 35 18.02 10.20 16.62
C ASN A 35 16.57 10.02 17.11
N PHE A 36 15.77 9.17 16.45
CA PHE A 36 14.40 8.84 16.81
C PHE A 36 14.38 7.46 17.49
N SER A 37 14.34 7.46 18.82
CA SER A 37 14.34 6.25 19.65
C SER A 37 12.92 5.69 19.92
N TYR A 38 11.90 6.14 19.19
CA TYR A 38 10.53 5.70 19.42
C TYR A 38 10.30 4.31 18.82
N GLY A 39 9.71 3.42 19.61
CA GLY A 39 9.19 2.15 19.11
C GLY A 39 8.06 2.39 18.12
N TYR A 40 7.96 1.52 17.12
CA TYR A 40 6.93 1.57 16.11
C TYR A 40 6.21 0.23 16.04
N ASP A 41 4.93 0.24 16.39
CA ASP A 41 4.03 -0.89 16.20
C ASP A 41 3.30 -0.73 14.86
N ASN A 42 3.09 -1.85 14.16
CA ASN A 42 2.46 -1.81 12.85
C ASN A 42 0.94 -1.86 12.96
N SER A 43 0.28 -1.15 12.03
CA SER A 43 -1.12 -1.36 11.70
C SER A 43 -1.23 -2.07 10.36
N PHE A 44 -2.24 -2.91 10.18
CA PHE A 44 -2.42 -3.72 8.98
C PHE A 44 -3.80 -3.51 8.39
N LEU A 45 -3.87 -3.33 7.07
CA LEU A 45 -5.09 -3.46 6.30
C LEU A 45 -5.09 -4.85 5.66
N ILE A 46 -6.04 -5.70 6.05
CA ILE A 46 -6.18 -7.08 5.55
C ILE A 46 -7.52 -7.18 4.82
N VAL A 47 -7.47 -7.57 3.56
CA VAL A 47 -8.64 -7.58 2.67
C VAL A 47 -8.62 -8.82 1.81
N ASP A 48 -9.78 -9.46 1.65
CA ASP A 48 -10.05 -10.43 0.60
C ASP A 48 -11.26 -9.96 -0.23
N ALA A 49 -11.80 -10.83 -1.09
CA ALA A 49 -12.91 -10.45 -1.97
C ALA A 49 -14.25 -10.21 -1.23
N ASP A 50 -14.37 -10.66 0.02
CA ASP A 50 -15.61 -10.66 0.78
C ASP A 50 -15.58 -9.67 1.96
N GLU A 51 -14.42 -9.46 2.57
CA GLU A 51 -14.30 -8.64 3.77
C GLU A 51 -12.98 -7.86 3.87
N ALA A 52 -13.03 -6.76 4.62
CA ALA A 52 -11.89 -5.89 4.92
C ALA A 52 -11.76 -5.64 6.42
N TRP A 53 -10.52 -5.64 6.91
CA TRP A 53 -10.18 -5.50 8.31
C TRP A 53 -9.02 -4.53 8.50
N SER A 54 -9.18 -3.61 9.45
CA SER A 54 -8.10 -2.79 9.99
C SER A 54 -7.64 -3.37 11.31
N ILE A 55 -6.35 -3.62 11.46
CA ILE A 55 -5.72 -4.09 12.70
C ILE A 55 -4.77 -3.02 13.19
N GLU A 56 -4.86 -2.69 14.48
CA GLU A 56 -3.87 -1.88 15.18
C GLU A 56 -3.26 -2.72 16.30
N THR A 57 -1.94 -2.67 16.44
CA THR A 57 -1.17 -3.48 17.40
C THR A 57 -0.36 -2.57 18.30
N CYS A 58 -0.10 -3.00 19.54
CA CYS A 58 0.78 -2.31 20.48
C CYS A 58 1.52 -3.36 21.31
N ASP A 59 2.84 -3.47 21.14
CA ASP A 59 3.68 -4.52 21.75
C ASP A 59 3.04 -5.92 21.60
N ARG A 60 2.35 -6.41 22.64
CA ARG A 60 1.74 -7.75 22.70
C ARG A 60 0.23 -7.77 22.65
N VAL A 61 -0.42 -6.63 22.42
CA VAL A 61 -1.88 -6.53 22.30
C VAL A 61 -2.30 -5.97 20.95
N TRP A 62 -3.51 -6.30 20.52
CA TRP A 62 -4.06 -5.83 19.25
C TRP A 62 -5.58 -5.67 19.34
N VAL A 63 -6.11 -4.86 18.43
CA VAL A 63 -7.54 -4.75 18.13
C VAL A 63 -7.74 -4.83 16.62
N ALA A 64 -8.90 -5.31 16.18
CA ALA A 64 -9.28 -5.28 14.78
C ALA A 64 -10.73 -4.82 14.58
N LYS A 65 -10.90 -3.92 13.62
CA LYS A 65 -12.18 -3.38 13.17
C LYS A 65 -12.52 -3.95 11.79
N GLN A 66 -13.71 -4.52 11.67
CA GLN A 66 -14.28 -4.91 10.39
C GLN A 66 -14.81 -3.67 9.67
N ILE A 67 -14.39 -3.48 8.43
CA ILE A 67 -14.86 -2.41 7.56
C ILE A 67 -16.02 -2.99 6.75
N LYS A 68 -17.25 -2.60 7.10
CA LYS A 68 -18.47 -3.18 6.52
C LYS A 68 -18.96 -2.48 5.26
N GLU A 69 -18.67 -1.18 5.15
CA GLU A 69 -19.18 -0.34 4.05
C GLU A 69 -18.32 0.91 3.88
N GLY A 70 -18.50 1.58 2.74
CA GLY A 70 -17.88 2.86 2.43
C GLY A 70 -16.38 2.76 2.17
N TYR A 71 -15.63 3.71 2.71
CA TYR A 71 -14.18 3.82 2.59
C TYR A 71 -13.52 3.79 3.96
N TYR A 72 -12.25 3.42 4.01
CA TYR A 72 -11.45 3.45 5.22
C TYR A 72 -10.03 3.96 4.92
N SER A 73 -9.47 4.72 5.84
CA SER A 73 -8.13 5.31 5.72
C SER A 73 -7.35 5.06 6.98
N MET A 74 -6.07 4.69 6.81
CA MET A 74 -5.12 4.40 7.87
C MET A 74 -3.84 5.21 7.64
N SER A 75 -3.12 5.49 8.72
CA SER A 75 -1.83 6.19 8.68
C SER A 75 -0.96 5.72 9.86
N ASN A 76 0.21 6.33 10.07
CA ASN A 76 1.11 6.02 11.18
C ASN A 76 0.62 6.64 12.52
N VAL A 77 -0.67 6.53 12.81
CA VAL A 77 -1.33 6.95 14.06
C VAL A 77 -2.44 5.95 14.39
N TYR A 78 -2.69 5.70 15.68
CA TYR A 78 -3.82 4.88 16.07
C TYR A 78 -5.14 5.60 15.80
N SER A 79 -6.13 4.85 15.38
CA SER A 79 -7.40 5.38 14.88
C SER A 79 -8.61 4.51 15.20
N ILE A 80 -8.39 3.27 15.67
CA ILE A 80 -9.44 2.42 16.19
C ILE A 80 -9.70 2.81 17.64
N GLU A 81 -10.93 3.22 17.94
CA GLU A 81 -11.31 3.68 19.28
C GLU A 81 -11.86 2.51 20.09
N ASP A 82 -13.16 2.52 20.39
CA ASP A 82 -13.87 1.46 21.10
C ASP A 82 -14.79 0.65 20.17
N ASP A 83 -14.66 0.82 18.86
CA ASP A 83 -15.52 0.24 17.81
C ASP A 83 -14.88 -0.96 17.08
N TYR A 84 -13.84 -1.55 17.67
CA TYR A 84 -13.26 -2.82 17.24
C TYR A 84 -14.22 -3.99 17.47
N ASN A 85 -14.10 -4.99 16.60
CA ASN A 85 -14.89 -6.22 16.62
C ASN A 85 -14.12 -7.38 17.24
N LEU A 86 -12.80 -7.31 17.24
CA LEU A 86 -11.89 -8.34 17.76
C LEU A 86 -10.77 -7.68 18.55
N GLN A 87 -10.23 -8.41 19.49
CA GLN A 87 -9.15 -7.93 20.35
C GLN A 87 -8.34 -9.09 20.92
N SER A 88 -7.17 -8.77 21.47
CA SER A 88 -6.44 -9.66 22.37
C SER A 88 -7.24 -10.02 23.60
N ASN A 89 -7.11 -11.27 24.05
CA ASN A 89 -7.80 -11.75 25.26
C ASN A 89 -7.35 -11.02 26.54
N ASN A 90 -6.14 -10.46 26.55
CA ASN A 90 -5.55 -9.77 27.70
C ASN A 90 -5.47 -8.24 27.53
N LEU A 91 -6.16 -7.65 26.55
CA LEU A 91 -6.06 -6.22 26.21
C LEU A 91 -6.26 -5.31 27.43
N GLU A 92 -7.36 -5.50 28.15
CA GLU A 92 -7.75 -4.72 29.32
C GLU A 92 -6.73 -4.86 30.46
N ARG A 93 -6.30 -6.09 30.74
CA ARG A 93 -5.31 -6.38 31.78
C ARG A 93 -3.96 -5.74 31.44
N PHE A 94 -3.52 -5.84 30.20
CA PHE A 94 -2.27 -5.25 29.73
C PHE A 94 -2.26 -3.72 29.89
N ALA A 95 -3.39 -3.07 29.61
CA ALA A 95 -3.54 -1.62 29.82
C ALA A 95 -3.57 -1.24 31.31
N GLN A 96 -4.23 -2.03 32.15
CA GLN A 96 -4.29 -1.81 33.61
C GLN A 96 -2.93 -2.00 34.28
N ASP A 97 -2.20 -3.06 33.92
CA ASP A 97 -0.86 -3.36 34.46
C ASP A 97 0.14 -2.22 34.16
N GLN A 98 -0.13 -1.43 33.11
CA GLN A 98 0.65 -0.24 32.74
C GLN A 98 0.07 1.08 33.26
N ASN A 99 -1.03 1.06 34.01
CA ASN A 99 -1.76 2.23 34.49
C ASN A 99 -2.27 3.17 33.36
N LEU A 100 -2.57 2.62 32.19
CA LEU A 100 -3.06 3.39 31.02
C LEU A 100 -4.60 3.44 30.94
N TRP A 101 -5.31 2.57 31.66
CA TRP A 101 -6.77 2.48 31.61
C TRP A 101 -7.35 2.18 32.99
N ASP A 102 -8.45 2.86 33.36
CA ASP A 102 -9.04 2.84 34.70
C ASP A 102 -10.13 1.78 34.90
N GLY A 103 -10.47 1.03 33.85
CA GLY A 103 -11.43 -0.05 33.89
C GLY A 103 -12.91 0.35 33.82
N LYS A 104 -13.26 1.64 33.70
CA LYS A 104 -14.66 2.08 33.86
C LYS A 104 -15.50 1.99 32.59
N ASN A 105 -14.90 2.24 31.43
CA ASN A 105 -15.57 2.25 30.12
C ASN A 105 -14.85 1.29 29.17
N LYS A 106 -15.52 0.85 28.09
CA LYS A 106 -14.84 0.07 27.03
C LYS A 106 -13.54 0.76 26.62
N LEU A 107 -12.48 -0.02 26.51
CA LEU A 107 -11.15 0.51 26.24
C LEU A 107 -11.15 1.17 24.86
N ASN A 108 -10.79 2.46 24.80
CA ASN A 108 -10.55 3.19 23.56
C ASN A 108 -9.08 2.97 23.17
N PHE A 109 -8.82 2.13 22.16
CA PHE A 109 -7.47 1.65 21.86
C PHE A 109 -6.55 2.78 21.44
N ALA A 110 -7.00 3.62 20.50
CA ALA A 110 -6.27 4.79 20.06
C ALA A 110 -5.96 5.73 21.24
N GLN A 111 -6.94 6.06 22.09
CA GLN A 111 -6.68 6.97 23.21
C GLN A 111 -5.71 6.38 24.25
N VAL A 112 -5.81 5.09 24.56
CA VAL A 112 -5.04 4.42 25.62
C VAL A 112 -3.59 4.18 25.21
N PHE A 113 -3.34 3.78 23.96
CA PHE A 113 -2.00 3.40 23.50
C PHE A 113 -1.31 4.46 22.64
N GLN A 114 -1.97 5.57 22.30
CA GLN A 114 -1.33 6.67 21.57
C GLN A 114 -0.24 7.32 22.42
N GLY A 115 1.00 6.94 22.13
CA GLY A 115 2.19 7.60 22.64
C GLY A 115 2.53 8.90 21.91
N PRO A 116 3.58 9.60 22.35
CA PRO A 116 4.14 10.74 21.64
C PRO A 116 4.63 10.30 20.26
N SER A 117 3.91 10.70 19.21
CA SER A 117 4.26 10.38 17.82
C SER A 117 4.82 11.61 17.11
N PRO A 118 5.93 11.50 16.36
CA PRO A 118 6.40 12.56 15.48
C PRO A 118 5.50 12.72 14.23
N CYS A 119 4.58 11.78 14.00
CA CYS A 119 3.62 11.81 12.91
C CYS A 119 2.34 12.53 13.35
N THR A 120 1.93 13.54 12.58
CA THR A 120 0.64 14.19 12.78
C THR A 120 -0.46 13.37 12.10
N ASP A 121 -1.68 13.50 12.60
CA ASP A 121 -2.86 12.93 11.95
C ASP A 121 -3.26 13.65 10.65
N ALA A 122 -2.48 14.63 10.19
CA ALA A 122 -2.78 15.44 9.01
C ALA A 122 -2.96 14.59 7.75
N ARG A 123 -2.06 13.61 7.52
CA ARG A 123 -2.17 12.70 6.37
C ARG A 123 -3.39 11.79 6.47
N LEU A 124 -3.74 11.33 7.68
CA LEU A 124 -4.95 10.54 7.92
C LEU A 124 -6.20 11.37 7.60
N LYS A 125 -6.29 12.59 8.14
CA LYS A 125 -7.39 13.53 7.88
C LYS A 125 -7.53 13.86 6.40
N ALA A 126 -6.42 14.13 5.72
CA ALA A 126 -6.42 14.43 4.30
C ALA A 126 -6.86 13.22 3.46
N GLY A 127 -6.35 12.02 3.76
CA GLY A 127 -6.78 10.78 3.11
C GLY A 127 -8.27 10.51 3.28
N ARG A 128 -8.81 10.69 4.50
CA ARG A 128 -10.26 10.56 4.77
C ARG A 128 -11.06 11.56 3.93
N LYS A 129 -10.65 12.83 3.91
CA LYS A 129 -11.33 13.89 3.14
C LYS A 129 -11.31 13.60 1.63
N LEU A 130 -10.19 13.13 1.09
CA LEU A 130 -10.08 12.78 -0.33
C LEU A 130 -11.01 11.61 -0.68
N LEU A 131 -10.98 10.55 0.11
CA LEU A 131 -11.86 9.39 -0.07
C LEU A 131 -13.33 9.79 0.06
N GLU A 132 -13.71 10.57 1.06
CA GLU A 132 -15.07 11.08 1.24
C GLU A 132 -15.57 11.80 -0.02
N ASN A 133 -14.76 12.74 -0.54
CA ASN A 133 -15.12 13.51 -1.72
C ASN A 133 -15.22 12.65 -2.99
N LEU A 134 -14.28 11.73 -3.19
CA LEU A 134 -14.21 10.91 -4.41
C LEU A 134 -15.26 9.79 -4.42
N THR A 135 -15.67 9.30 -3.25
CA THR A 135 -16.68 8.24 -3.12
C THR A 135 -18.11 8.75 -2.97
N LYS A 136 -18.31 10.06 -2.72
CA LYS A 136 -19.60 10.75 -2.52
C LYS A 136 -20.72 10.31 -3.48
N HIS A 137 -20.38 10.09 -4.75
CA HIS A 137 -21.35 9.80 -5.81
C HIS A 137 -21.43 8.32 -6.18
N GLY A 138 -20.78 7.43 -5.41
CA GLY A 138 -20.72 5.99 -5.68
C GLY A 138 -19.82 5.59 -6.86
N ASN A 139 -19.21 6.55 -7.54
CA ASN A 139 -18.26 6.32 -8.62
C ASN A 139 -16.84 6.47 -8.08
N PHE A 140 -16.19 5.35 -7.78
CA PHE A 140 -14.79 5.33 -7.35
C PHE A 140 -14.01 4.36 -8.22
N SER A 141 -13.06 4.89 -8.99
CA SER A 141 -12.27 4.16 -9.97
C SER A 141 -10.83 3.98 -9.53
N ILE A 142 -10.10 3.15 -10.27
CA ILE A 142 -8.66 3.02 -10.06
C ILE A 142 -7.91 4.35 -10.26
N PHE A 143 -8.38 5.20 -11.18
CA PHE A 143 -7.73 6.48 -11.44
C PHE A 143 -7.91 7.45 -10.26
N ASP A 144 -9.03 7.35 -9.54
CA ASP A 144 -9.24 8.08 -8.29
C ASP A 144 -8.24 7.60 -7.22
N MET A 145 -8.05 6.28 -7.09
CA MET A 145 -7.04 5.70 -6.18
C MET A 145 -5.62 6.18 -6.54
N MET A 146 -5.26 6.19 -7.83
CA MET A 146 -3.97 6.70 -8.29
C MET A 146 -3.80 8.19 -8.00
N SER A 147 -4.86 8.98 -8.16
CA SER A 147 -4.84 10.41 -7.87
C SER A 147 -4.56 10.68 -6.38
N ILE A 148 -5.18 9.90 -5.48
CA ILE A 148 -4.94 9.98 -4.03
C ILE A 148 -3.48 9.63 -3.73
N LEU A 149 -2.97 8.53 -4.27
CA LEU A 149 -1.59 8.08 -4.02
C LEU A 149 -0.54 9.05 -4.57
N ARG A 150 -0.90 9.82 -5.61
CA ARG A 150 -0.06 10.88 -6.22
C ARG A 150 -0.16 12.22 -5.52
N ASP A 151 -1.05 12.40 -4.54
CA ASP A 151 -1.28 13.69 -3.92
C ASP A 151 -0.16 14.05 -2.92
N ASP A 152 0.75 14.93 -3.34
CA ASP A 152 1.85 15.43 -2.52
C ASP A 152 1.44 16.60 -1.63
N GLN A 153 0.42 17.37 -2.02
CA GLN A 153 -0.07 18.52 -1.25
C GLN A 153 -0.62 18.11 0.13
N SER A 154 -1.29 16.95 0.21
CA SER A 154 -1.75 16.36 1.48
C SER A 154 -0.66 15.64 2.27
N GLY A 155 0.51 15.43 1.68
CA GLY A 155 1.58 14.59 2.24
C GLY A 155 1.33 13.07 2.10
N ILE A 156 0.35 12.63 1.29
CA ILE A 156 0.16 11.21 0.97
C ILE A 156 1.32 10.69 0.11
N CYS A 157 1.61 11.37 -0.99
CA CYS A 157 2.86 11.19 -1.73
C CYS A 157 3.98 11.91 -0.97
N ALA A 158 4.57 11.22 0.00
CA ALA A 158 5.54 11.79 0.92
C ALA A 158 6.89 12.06 0.23
N PHE A 159 7.41 13.26 0.47
CA PHE A 159 8.79 13.64 0.19
C PHE A 159 9.25 14.66 1.25
N ASP A 160 9.95 14.17 2.27
CA ASP A 160 10.52 14.96 3.35
C ASP A 160 12.00 14.62 3.50
N GLN A 161 12.85 15.46 2.93
CA GLN A 161 14.31 15.29 2.98
C GLN A 161 14.86 15.47 4.40
N VAL A 162 14.22 16.28 5.24
CA VAL A 162 14.68 16.58 6.61
C VAL A 162 14.45 15.38 7.51
N ARG A 163 13.29 14.73 7.39
CA ARG A 163 12.97 13.50 8.12
C ARG A 163 13.48 12.23 7.45
N GLY A 164 14.03 12.33 6.24
CA GLY A 164 14.46 11.18 5.44
C GLY A 164 13.30 10.27 5.02
N VAL A 165 12.08 10.82 4.93
CA VAL A 165 10.86 10.07 4.59
C VAL A 165 10.52 10.30 3.13
N ARG A 166 10.27 9.22 2.39
CA ARG A 166 9.74 9.31 1.03
C ARG A 166 8.80 8.15 0.74
N THR A 167 7.82 8.36 -0.13
CA THR A 167 7.07 7.25 -0.74
C THR A 167 8.02 6.45 -1.62
N THR A 168 8.37 5.25 -1.19
CA THR A 168 9.33 4.35 -1.87
C THR A 168 8.69 3.48 -2.94
N SER A 169 7.39 3.20 -2.80
CA SER A 169 6.54 2.58 -3.81
C SER A 169 5.07 2.83 -3.48
N SER A 170 4.17 2.57 -4.41
CA SER A 170 2.73 2.61 -4.22
C SER A 170 2.08 1.40 -4.87
N GLN A 171 0.98 0.95 -4.28
CA GLN A 171 0.24 -0.22 -4.71
C GLN A 171 -1.25 0.05 -4.65
N ILE A 172 -1.97 -0.44 -5.65
CA ILE A 172 -3.42 -0.59 -5.64
C ILE A 172 -3.73 -2.07 -5.87
N SER A 173 -4.68 -2.62 -5.13
CA SER A 173 -5.16 -3.99 -5.37
C SER A 173 -6.67 -3.94 -5.55
N VAL A 174 -7.15 -4.49 -6.66
CA VAL A 174 -8.57 -4.62 -6.96
C VAL A 174 -8.91 -6.09 -6.83
N LEU A 175 -9.67 -6.43 -5.78
CA LEU A 175 -10.14 -7.79 -5.50
C LEU A 175 -11.62 -7.86 -5.91
N THR A 176 -12.01 -8.88 -6.66
CA THR A 176 -13.39 -9.06 -7.10
C THR A 176 -13.89 -10.45 -6.77
N SER A 177 -15.08 -10.56 -6.21
CA SER A 177 -15.77 -11.83 -5.90
C SER A 177 -16.65 -12.33 -7.06
N ASN A 178 -16.49 -11.78 -8.26
CA ASN A 178 -17.42 -12.08 -9.35
C ASN A 178 -17.06 -13.40 -10.05
N GLU A 179 -17.88 -14.44 -9.82
CA GLU A 179 -17.80 -15.75 -10.47
C GLU A 179 -17.81 -15.71 -12.01
N LYS A 180 -18.15 -14.55 -12.62
CA LYS A 180 -18.20 -14.35 -14.07
C LYS A 180 -16.89 -13.84 -14.70
N SER A 181 -15.88 -13.53 -13.90
CA SER A 181 -14.53 -13.17 -14.38
C SER A 181 -13.58 -14.35 -14.19
N HIS A 182 -12.73 -14.62 -15.18
CA HIS A 182 -11.64 -15.61 -15.03
C HIS A 182 -10.41 -15.04 -14.30
N ILE A 183 -10.42 -13.76 -13.95
CA ILE A 183 -9.36 -13.09 -13.19
C ILE A 183 -9.98 -12.48 -11.94
N ASP A 184 -9.68 -13.09 -10.80
CA ASP A 184 -10.26 -12.74 -9.50
C ASP A 184 -9.66 -11.45 -8.92
N THR A 185 -8.48 -11.04 -9.38
CA THR A 185 -7.70 -9.95 -8.77
C THR A 185 -6.66 -9.36 -9.71
N CYS A 186 -6.50 -8.03 -9.68
CA CYS A 186 -5.39 -7.32 -10.34
C CYS A 186 -4.71 -6.35 -9.36
N HIS A 187 -3.38 -6.39 -9.33
CA HIS A 187 -2.54 -5.48 -8.53
C HIS A 187 -1.85 -4.49 -9.45
N PHE A 188 -1.70 -3.25 -9.02
CA PHE A 188 -1.02 -2.20 -9.76
C PHE A 188 0.10 -1.67 -8.89
N LEU A 189 1.34 -1.89 -9.32
CA LEU A 189 2.53 -1.63 -8.51
C LEU A 189 3.41 -0.59 -9.20
N THR A 190 3.91 0.39 -8.45
CA THR A 190 4.90 1.31 -9.02
C THR A 190 6.29 0.68 -9.07
N GLY A 191 6.69 -0.10 -8.06
CA GLY A 191 8.05 -0.65 -7.97
C GLY A 191 9.17 0.41 -7.87
N THR A 192 8.82 1.70 -7.79
CA THR A 192 9.74 2.84 -7.71
C THR A 192 9.15 3.96 -6.85
N PRO A 193 10.01 4.85 -6.29
CA PRO A 193 9.57 5.98 -5.49
C PRO A 193 8.78 7.01 -6.29
N ASN A 194 8.03 7.85 -5.59
CA ASN A 194 7.25 8.96 -6.17
C ASN A 194 6.24 8.48 -7.25
N PRO A 195 5.01 8.11 -6.86
CA PRO A 195 3.98 7.71 -7.81
C PRO A 195 3.60 8.78 -8.84
N LYS A 196 3.94 10.07 -8.65
CA LYS A 196 3.73 11.12 -9.69
C LYS A 196 4.63 10.93 -10.90
N GLN A 197 5.76 10.25 -10.70
CA GLN A 197 6.83 10.01 -11.67
C GLN A 197 6.90 8.55 -12.11
N SER A 198 6.17 7.66 -11.44
CA SER A 198 6.19 6.22 -11.71
C SER A 198 4.90 5.75 -12.36
N LEU A 199 5.04 4.79 -13.27
CA LEU A 199 3.88 4.08 -13.81
C LEU A 199 3.36 3.04 -12.82
N PHE A 200 2.04 2.96 -12.68
CA PHE A 200 1.34 1.86 -12.04
C PHE A 200 1.24 0.67 -13.00
N LYS A 201 2.05 -0.35 -12.75
CA LYS A 201 2.15 -1.53 -13.61
C LYS A 201 1.15 -2.60 -13.15
N PRO A 202 0.18 -3.00 -13.98
CA PRO A 202 -0.70 -4.11 -13.67
C PRO A 202 0.08 -5.42 -13.52
N PHE A 203 -0.37 -6.22 -12.57
CA PHE A 203 0.20 -7.49 -12.16
C PHE A 203 -0.95 -8.43 -11.78
N ILE A 204 -1.03 -9.56 -12.48
CA ILE A 204 -2.04 -10.59 -12.26
C ILE A 204 -1.29 -11.86 -11.87
N PHE A 205 -1.69 -12.49 -10.77
CA PHE A 205 -1.10 -13.77 -10.36
C PHE A 205 -1.51 -14.87 -11.35
N SER A 206 -0.51 -15.61 -11.86
CA SER A 206 -0.70 -16.78 -12.71
C SER A 206 0.40 -17.82 -12.47
N ASN A 207 0.23 -19.03 -13.01
CA ASN A 207 1.19 -20.11 -12.83
C ASN A 207 2.55 -19.83 -13.50
N ASN A 208 2.58 -18.97 -14.53
CA ASN A 208 3.73 -18.77 -15.41
C ASN A 208 4.19 -17.30 -15.47
N VAL A 209 3.99 -16.52 -14.40
CA VAL A 209 4.42 -15.11 -14.36
C VAL A 209 5.91 -14.96 -14.68
N ARG A 210 6.25 -14.08 -15.63
CA ARG A 210 7.60 -13.74 -16.05
C ARG A 210 7.93 -12.30 -15.67
N LEU A 211 8.53 -12.12 -14.49
CA LEU A 211 8.94 -10.81 -13.97
C LEU A 211 10.15 -10.19 -14.69
N GLY A 212 10.96 -11.01 -15.37
CA GLY A 212 12.25 -10.61 -15.94
C GLY A 212 13.26 -10.14 -14.88
N SER A 213 14.30 -9.42 -15.31
CA SER A 213 15.41 -8.98 -14.44
C SER A 213 15.37 -7.50 -14.05
N LEU A 214 14.49 -6.70 -14.65
CA LEU A 214 14.50 -5.24 -14.53
C LEU A 214 14.03 -4.71 -13.16
N THR A 215 13.31 -5.54 -12.41
CA THR A 215 12.86 -5.28 -11.02
C THR A 215 13.56 -6.16 -10.00
N VAL A 216 14.50 -7.00 -10.43
CA VAL A 216 15.28 -7.86 -9.55
C VAL A 216 16.49 -7.08 -9.05
N SER A 217 16.60 -6.96 -7.73
CA SER A 217 17.81 -6.44 -7.11
C SER A 217 18.98 -7.39 -7.40
N THR A 218 20.08 -6.89 -7.95
CA THR A 218 21.25 -7.73 -8.24
C THR A 218 21.90 -8.23 -6.95
N PRO A 219 22.14 -9.53 -6.76
CA PRO A 219 22.92 -10.01 -5.64
C PRO A 219 24.41 -9.86 -5.94
N GLN A 220 25.18 -9.39 -4.96
CA GLN A 220 26.60 -9.77 -4.84
C GLN A 220 27.15 -9.57 -3.43
N LYS A 221 26.58 -8.67 -2.62
CA LYS A 221 26.74 -8.57 -1.15
C LYS A 221 25.52 -7.82 -0.61
N VAL A 222 25.10 -8.08 0.64
CA VAL A 222 24.09 -7.24 1.31
C VAL A 222 24.74 -5.90 1.64
N THR A 223 24.78 -4.99 0.67
CA THR A 223 25.12 -3.59 0.87
C THR A 223 23.82 -2.78 1.01
N ALA A 224 23.89 -1.61 1.64
CA ALA A 224 22.72 -0.76 1.90
C ALA A 224 22.00 -0.25 0.64
N GLN A 225 22.59 -0.41 -0.56
CA GLN A 225 22.01 0.04 -1.83
C GLN A 225 21.75 -1.14 -2.77
N ARG A 226 20.57 -1.74 -2.65
CA ARG A 226 20.06 -2.72 -3.61
C ARG A 226 19.23 -1.99 -4.68
N ILE A 227 19.88 -1.59 -5.75
CA ILE A 227 19.25 -0.86 -6.86
C ILE A 227 18.97 -1.84 -8.00
N HIS A 228 17.69 -1.99 -8.38
CA HIS A 228 17.31 -2.74 -9.59
C HIS A 228 17.32 -1.81 -10.82
N PRO A 229 17.40 -2.36 -12.06
CA PRO A 229 17.50 -1.55 -13.28
C PRO A 229 16.43 -0.46 -13.45
N LEU A 230 15.16 -0.75 -13.15
CA LEU A 230 14.08 0.25 -13.21
C LEU A 230 14.33 1.43 -12.23
N TYR A 231 14.73 1.16 -10.99
CA TYR A 231 15.06 2.21 -10.03
C TYR A 231 16.27 3.03 -10.50
N SER A 232 17.26 2.38 -11.08
CA SER A 232 18.43 3.06 -11.67
C SER A 232 18.04 4.00 -12.80
N ALA A 233 17.11 3.58 -13.69
CA ALA A 233 16.59 4.42 -14.76
C ALA A 233 15.91 5.69 -14.20
N HIS A 234 15.08 5.54 -13.17
CA HIS A 234 14.45 6.68 -12.47
C HIS A 234 15.47 7.65 -11.86
N GLN A 235 16.59 7.15 -11.33
CA GLN A 235 17.65 8.01 -10.80
C GLN A 235 18.44 8.75 -11.87
N GLN A 236 18.60 8.13 -13.05
CA GLN A 236 19.34 8.70 -14.17
C GLN A 236 18.47 9.59 -15.07
N ALA A 237 17.14 9.50 -14.93
CA ALA A 237 16.19 10.29 -15.70
C ALA A 237 16.37 11.79 -15.42
N LYS A 238 16.49 12.56 -16.50
CA LYS A 238 16.48 14.02 -16.46
C LYS A 238 15.04 14.50 -16.47
N TRP A 239 14.40 14.53 -15.30
CA TRP A 239 12.95 14.77 -15.14
C TRP A 239 12.45 16.06 -15.78
N GLU A 240 13.30 17.08 -15.94
CA GLU A 240 13.00 18.31 -16.67
C GLU A 240 12.75 18.08 -18.18
N ASN A 241 13.22 16.96 -18.73
CA ASN A 241 13.08 16.57 -20.13
C ASN A 241 12.06 15.44 -20.31
N VAL A 242 11.62 14.78 -19.25
CA VAL A 242 10.68 13.66 -19.34
C VAL A 242 9.27 14.20 -19.60
N ASP A 243 8.63 13.71 -20.67
CA ASP A 243 7.23 14.02 -20.96
C ASP A 243 6.30 13.24 -20.01
N LEU A 244 6.01 13.84 -18.86
CA LEU A 244 5.11 13.25 -17.86
C LEU A 244 3.70 13.01 -18.40
N LYS A 245 3.24 13.83 -19.35
CA LYS A 245 1.91 13.65 -19.94
C LYS A 245 1.88 12.39 -20.78
N ARG A 246 2.90 12.16 -21.60
CA ARG A 246 3.05 10.91 -22.38
C ARG A 246 3.15 9.68 -21.48
N LEU A 247 3.89 9.75 -20.37
CA LEU A 247 3.94 8.66 -19.38
C LEU A 247 2.54 8.34 -18.81
N GLN A 248 1.78 9.37 -18.45
CA GLN A 248 0.44 9.22 -17.90
C GLN A 248 -0.58 8.74 -18.94
N ASP A 249 -0.47 9.17 -20.19
CA ASP A 249 -1.34 8.72 -21.28
C ASP A 249 -1.08 7.24 -21.58
N PHE A 250 0.20 6.82 -21.64
CA PHE A 250 0.57 5.41 -21.77
C PHE A 250 0.04 4.55 -20.61
N GLU A 251 0.15 5.03 -19.37
CA GLU A 251 -0.44 4.35 -18.20
C GLU A 251 -1.96 4.23 -18.31
N HIS A 252 -2.63 5.31 -18.68
CA HIS A 252 -4.08 5.34 -18.80
C HIS A 252 -4.59 4.35 -19.85
N GLU A 253 -3.99 4.35 -21.03
CA GLU A 253 -4.32 3.42 -22.12
C GLU A 253 -4.12 1.97 -21.70
N GLY A 254 -2.95 1.64 -21.10
CA GLY A 254 -2.64 0.29 -20.65
C GLY A 254 -3.58 -0.20 -19.56
N ILE A 255 -3.94 0.65 -18.59
CA ILE A 255 -4.90 0.30 -17.53
C ILE A 255 -6.30 0.10 -18.10
N MET A 256 -6.74 0.97 -19.01
CA MET A 256 -8.06 0.83 -19.65
C MET A 256 -8.16 -0.46 -20.45
N GLU A 257 -7.10 -0.83 -21.18
CA GLU A 257 -7.03 -2.11 -21.88
C GLU A 257 -7.19 -3.30 -20.92
N ILE A 258 -6.45 -3.29 -19.80
CA ILE A 258 -6.54 -4.34 -18.79
C ILE A 258 -7.94 -4.39 -18.16
N ILE A 259 -8.50 -3.25 -17.75
CA ILE A 259 -9.85 -3.21 -17.17
C ILE A 259 -10.91 -3.73 -18.16
N ASN A 260 -10.79 -3.38 -19.44
CA ASN A 260 -11.72 -3.85 -20.46
C ASN A 260 -11.60 -5.37 -20.66
N LYS A 261 -10.38 -5.91 -20.70
CA LYS A 261 -10.13 -7.36 -20.77
C LYS A 261 -10.61 -8.10 -19.52
N LEU A 262 -10.46 -7.52 -18.33
CA LEU A 262 -10.98 -8.10 -17.08
C LEU A 262 -12.50 -8.17 -17.05
N LYS A 263 -13.18 -7.28 -17.79
CA LYS A 263 -14.66 -7.26 -17.89
C LYS A 263 -15.20 -8.18 -18.97
N SER A 264 -14.41 -8.60 -19.96
CA SER A 264 -14.88 -9.48 -21.03
C SER A 264 -15.01 -10.93 -20.54
N VAL A 265 -16.16 -11.56 -20.82
CA VAL A 265 -16.53 -12.94 -20.44
C VAL A 265 -15.85 -14.00 -21.32
N GLU A 266 -15.18 -13.59 -22.39
CA GLU A 266 -14.46 -14.52 -23.27
C GLU A 266 -13.24 -15.09 -22.54
N ASN A 267 -12.98 -16.38 -22.74
CA ASN A 267 -11.85 -17.13 -22.15
C ASN A 267 -10.53 -16.34 -22.26
N ASN A 268 -10.22 -15.57 -21.23
CA ASN A 268 -8.93 -14.90 -21.10
C ASN A 268 -7.91 -16.00 -20.89
N ASN A 269 -7.20 -16.38 -21.95
CA ASN A 269 -6.09 -17.31 -21.83
C ASN A 269 -5.06 -16.64 -20.92
N VAL A 270 -4.89 -17.16 -19.69
CA VAL A 270 -4.07 -16.55 -18.63
C VAL A 270 -2.62 -16.34 -19.10
N ASP A 271 -2.19 -17.11 -20.10
CA ASP A 271 -0.93 -16.97 -20.82
C ASP A 271 -0.70 -15.55 -21.40
N THR A 272 -1.77 -14.79 -21.70
CA THR A 272 -1.67 -13.42 -22.23
C THR A 272 -1.12 -12.39 -21.25
N TYR A 273 -1.01 -12.73 -19.96
CA TYR A 273 -0.52 -11.81 -18.92
C TYR A 273 0.82 -12.22 -18.32
N GLU A 274 1.46 -13.29 -18.81
CA GLU A 274 2.73 -13.79 -18.26
C GLU A 274 3.81 -12.70 -18.21
N THR A 275 3.93 -11.88 -19.25
CA THR A 275 4.94 -10.82 -19.36
C THR A 275 4.41 -9.42 -19.07
N LEU A 276 3.11 -9.26 -18.77
CA LEU A 276 2.44 -7.96 -18.66
C LEU A 276 3.23 -6.95 -17.82
N PHE A 277 3.61 -7.37 -16.62
CA PHE A 277 4.35 -6.52 -15.69
C PHE A 277 5.73 -6.15 -16.26
N TYR A 278 6.45 -7.13 -16.81
CA TYR A 278 7.78 -6.92 -17.39
C TYR A 278 7.74 -5.98 -18.60
N ASP A 279 6.75 -6.13 -19.48
CA ASP A 279 6.62 -5.34 -20.70
C ASP A 279 6.41 -3.85 -20.36
N ILE A 280 5.59 -3.57 -19.35
CA ILE A 280 5.33 -2.19 -18.89
C ILE A 280 6.54 -1.62 -18.15
N VAL A 281 7.27 -2.43 -17.37
CA VAL A 281 8.56 -2.01 -16.78
C VAL A 281 9.55 -1.64 -17.88
N SER A 282 9.67 -2.46 -18.92
CA SER A 282 10.58 -2.21 -20.04
C SER A 282 10.19 -0.93 -20.78
N ALA A 283 8.90 -0.73 -21.05
CA ALA A 283 8.39 0.47 -21.71
C ALA A 283 8.65 1.73 -20.89
N GLU A 284 8.47 1.70 -19.57
CA GLU A 284 8.77 2.84 -18.70
C GLU A 284 10.25 3.24 -18.78
N ILE A 285 11.18 2.27 -18.76
CA ILE A 285 12.61 2.55 -18.88
C ILE A 285 12.92 3.26 -20.20
N GLU A 286 12.32 2.83 -21.31
CA GLU A 286 12.51 3.49 -22.60
C GLU A 286 11.91 4.91 -22.61
N LEU A 287 10.69 5.08 -22.09
CA LEU A 287 10.03 6.39 -21.99
C LEU A 287 10.83 7.39 -21.12
N LEU A 288 11.57 6.91 -20.12
CA LEU A 288 12.45 7.76 -19.30
C LEU A 288 13.74 8.18 -20.03
N ARG A 289 14.15 7.47 -21.08
CA ARG A 289 15.35 7.76 -21.89
C ARG A 289 15.06 8.70 -23.05
N GLU A 290 13.84 8.67 -23.59
CA GLU A 290 13.48 9.44 -24.77
C GLU A 290 13.45 10.96 -24.47
N PRO A 291 14.13 11.79 -25.30
CA PRO A 291 13.98 13.23 -25.19
C PRO A 291 12.55 13.65 -25.53
N PRO A 292 12.07 14.81 -25.03
CA PRO A 292 10.72 15.27 -25.31
C PRO A 292 10.59 15.45 -26.82
N CYS A 293 9.54 14.86 -27.40
CA CYS A 293 9.32 14.87 -28.84
C CYS A 293 9.26 16.34 -29.29
N THR A 294 10.33 16.82 -29.97
CA THR A 294 10.34 18.16 -30.52
C THR A 294 9.24 18.20 -31.56
N LYS A 295 8.16 18.93 -31.26
CA LYS A 295 7.12 19.23 -32.24
C LYS A 295 7.83 19.72 -33.49
N ARG A 296 7.77 18.95 -34.57
CA ARG A 296 8.12 19.44 -35.90
C ARG A 296 7.17 20.61 -36.16
N SER A 297 7.74 21.81 -36.13
CA SER A 297 7.10 23.08 -36.50
C SER A 297 6.56 23.03 -37.92
#